data_AF-A0A0D2K577-F1
#
_entry.id   AF-A0A0D2K577-F1
#
_cell.length_a   1.000
_cell.length_b   1.000
_cell.length_c   1.000
_cell.angle_alpha   90.00
_cell.angle_beta   90.00
_cell.angle_gamma   90.00
#
_symmetry.space_group_name_H-M   'P 1'
#
loop_
_entity.id
_entity.type
_entity.pdbx_description
1 polymer ?
#
loop_
_entity_poly.entity_id
_entity_poly.type
_entity_poly.pdbx_seq_one_letter_code
_entity_poly.pdbx_strand_id
1 'polypeptide(L)'
;MFCADGRVRVWRLRTGKLRRSYDESLEVAHELQKSGPEALQLEDIDFGRRYALEKEIRAQGDAVPAPSVLFDESGNFVIYPALIGIKVVNLVSNAVSRVLGKVENSERFLRLALYQGVPKKAGLGASGSDAGAPTCAPGSRRC
;
A
#
# COMPACT_ATOMS: atom_id res chain seq x y z
N MET A 1 -3.32 -9.28 2.42
CA MET A 1 -4.77 -9.01 2.34
C MET A 1 -5.12 -8.02 3.42
N PHE A 2 -5.99 -7.05 3.11
CA PHE A 2 -6.62 -6.20 4.10
C PHE A 2 -7.94 -6.85 4.53
N CYS A 3 -8.16 -7.02 5.83
CA CYS A 3 -9.32 -7.71 6.39
C CYS A 3 -10.28 -6.71 7.05
N ALA A 4 -11.56 -7.08 7.18
CA ALA A 4 -12.61 -6.22 7.75
C ALA A 4 -12.34 -5.78 9.20
N ASP A 5 -11.54 -6.54 9.94
CA ASP A 5 -11.08 -6.21 11.29
C ASP A 5 -9.94 -5.16 11.31
N GLY A 6 -9.67 -4.50 10.18
CA GLY A 6 -8.62 -3.48 10.07
C GLY A 6 -7.20 -4.06 10.09
N ARG A 7 -7.04 -5.37 9.86
CA ARG A 7 -5.72 -6.02 9.89
C ARG A 7 -5.21 -6.34 8.50
N VAL A 8 -3.92 -6.10 8.31
CA VAL A 8 -3.18 -6.54 7.13
C VAL A 8 -2.48 -7.85 7.44
N ARG A 9 -2.87 -8.92 6.75
CA ARG A 9 -2.32 -10.24 6.95
C ARG A 9 -1.54 -10.71 5.72
N VAL A 10 -0.43 -11.41 6.00
CA VAL A 10 0.47 -11.99 5.01
C VAL A 10 0.55 -13.49 5.27
N TRP A 11 0.23 -14.29 4.27
CA TRP A 11 0.29 -15.76 4.35
C TRP A 11 1.34 -16.30 3.38
N ARG A 12 1.91 -17.44 3.76
CA ARG A 12 2.64 -18.27 2.80
C ARG A 12 1.63 -19.12 2.04
N LEU A 13 1.31 -18.73 0.81
CA LEU A 13 0.29 -19.40 0.00
C LEU A 13 0.52 -20.91 -0.13
N ARG A 14 1.76 -21.33 -0.40
CA ARG A 14 2.13 -22.76 -0.54
C ARG A 14 1.76 -23.60 0.69
N THR A 15 1.83 -23.06 1.89
CA THR A 15 1.59 -23.82 3.14
C THR A 15 0.30 -23.40 3.85
N GLY A 16 -0.41 -22.38 3.36
CA GLY A 16 -1.57 -21.78 4.04
C GLY A 16 -1.27 -21.11 5.39
N LYS A 17 0.01 -21.03 5.81
CA LYS A 17 0.37 -20.56 7.17
C LYS A 17 0.43 -19.03 7.20
N LEU A 18 -0.10 -18.44 8.26
CA LEU A 18 0.04 -17.02 8.53
C LEU A 18 1.51 -16.69 8.82
N ARG A 19 2.09 -15.77 8.05
CA ARG A 19 3.48 -15.32 8.18
C ARG A 19 3.56 -14.08 9.05
N ARG A 20 2.71 -13.08 8.81
CA ARG A 20 2.64 -11.80 9.55
C ARG A 20 1.21 -11.28 9.64
N SER A 21 0.92 -10.53 10.70
CA SER A 21 -0.31 -9.77 10.89
C SER A 21 0.07 -8.39 11.41
N TYR A 22 -0.40 -7.35 10.74
CA TYR A 22 -0.24 -5.95 11.14
C TYR A 22 -1.61 -5.40 11.50
N ASP A 23 -1.70 -4.76 12.66
CA ASP A 23 -2.94 -4.19 13.15
C ASP A 23 -3.00 -2.70 12.75
N GLU A 24 -3.94 -2.36 11.88
CA GLU A 24 -4.20 -0.99 11.40
C GLU A 24 -5.60 -0.52 11.86
N SER A 25 -6.10 -1.10 12.96
CA SER A 25 -7.31 -0.64 13.64
C SER A 25 -7.17 0.81 14.14
N LEU A 26 -8.32 1.46 14.36
CA LEU A 26 -8.35 2.84 14.84
C LEU A 26 -7.78 2.97 16.24
N GLU A 27 -7.95 1.94 17.05
CA GLU A 27 -7.41 1.82 18.41
C GLU A 27 -5.88 1.87 18.35
N VAL A 28 -5.26 1.03 17.52
CA VAL A 28 -3.81 1.01 17.34
C VAL A 28 -3.28 2.30 16.72
N ALA A 29 -4.02 2.88 15.76
CA ALA A 29 -3.63 4.17 15.18
C ALA A 29 -3.62 5.30 16.22
N HIS A 30 -4.58 5.30 17.14
CA HIS A 30 -4.65 6.28 18.22
C HIS A 30 -3.58 6.05 19.29
N GLU A 31 -3.25 4.80 19.62
CA GLU A 31 -2.12 4.46 20.49
C GLU A 31 -0.78 4.88 19.86
N LEU A 32 -0.58 4.62 18.57
CA LEU A 32 0.60 5.08 17.82
C LEU A 32 0.73 6.61 17.82
N GLN A 33 -0.39 7.34 17.71
CA GLN A 33 -0.36 8.80 17.81
C GLN A 33 0.08 9.26 19.22
N LYS A 34 -0.37 8.58 20.29
CA LYS A 34 -0.07 8.97 21.67
C LYS A 34 1.33 8.59 22.14
N SER A 35 1.80 7.38 21.83
CA SER A 35 3.02 6.80 22.41
C SER A 35 3.92 6.13 21.37
N GLY A 36 3.62 6.28 20.09
CA GLY A 36 4.44 5.74 19.01
C GLY A 36 5.68 6.59 18.73
N PRO A 37 6.58 6.09 17.87
CA PRO A 37 7.71 6.88 17.38
C PRO A 37 7.23 8.12 16.62
N GLU A 38 7.92 9.26 16.75
CA GLU A 38 7.58 10.51 16.04
C GLU A 38 7.48 10.33 14.51
N ALA A 39 8.29 9.44 13.94
CA ALA A 39 8.22 9.09 12.52
C ALA A 39 6.83 8.58 12.10
N LEU A 40 6.10 7.94 13.02
CA LEU A 40 4.77 7.37 12.83
C LEU A 40 3.63 8.21 13.48
N GLN A 41 3.93 9.42 13.96
CA GLN A 41 2.93 10.37 14.44
C GLN A 41 2.61 11.41 13.37
N LEU A 42 1.36 11.86 13.30
CA LEU A 42 0.92 12.99 12.49
C LEU A 42 0.86 14.26 13.34
N GLU A 43 0.70 15.41 12.69
CA GLU A 43 0.28 16.63 13.39
C GLU A 43 -1.16 16.44 13.91
N ASP A 44 -1.51 17.02 15.06
CA ASP A 44 -2.76 16.70 15.77
C ASP A 44 -4.03 17.04 14.99
N ILE A 45 -4.01 18.17 14.25
CA ILE A 45 -5.13 18.58 13.40
C ILE A 45 -5.28 17.61 12.22
N ASP A 46 -4.17 17.26 11.57
CA ASP A 46 -4.18 16.30 10.46
C ASP A 46 -4.60 14.91 10.93
N PHE A 47 -4.13 14.46 12.10
CA PHE A 47 -4.53 13.21 12.72
C PHE A 47 -6.05 13.19 12.96
N GLY A 48 -6.59 14.25 13.59
CA GLY A 48 -8.02 14.35 13.89
C GLY A 48 -8.88 14.26 12.64
N ARG A 49 -8.51 14.99 11.57
CA ARG A 49 -9.22 14.95 10.28
C ARG A 49 -9.18 13.56 9.66
N ARG A 50 -7.99 12.94 9.56
CA ARG A 50 -7.84 11.61 8.96
C ARG A 50 -8.52 10.53 9.77
N TYR A 51 -8.52 10.64 11.10
CA TYR A 51 -9.19 9.71 12.00
C TYR A 51 -10.70 9.74 11.86
N ALA A 52 -11.30 10.93 11.69
CA ALA A 52 -12.74 11.07 11.43
C ALA A 52 -13.13 10.44 10.08
N LEU A 53 -12.37 10.74 9.02
CA LEU A 53 -12.59 10.16 7.69
C LEU A 53 -12.44 8.63 7.70
N GLU A 54 -11.47 8.13 8.45
CA GLU A 54 -11.21 6.70 8.59
C GLU A 54 -12.34 5.97 9.36
N LYS A 55 -13.05 6.65 10.28
CA LYS A 55 -14.29 6.15 10.89
C LYS A 55 -15.43 6.07 9.88
N GLU A 56 -15.58 7.10 9.04
CA GLU A 56 -16.62 7.13 8.01
C GLU A 56 -16.43 6.02 6.98
N ILE A 57 -15.20 5.79 6.52
CA ILE A 57 -14.87 4.70 5.59
C ILE A 57 -15.24 3.34 6.21
N ARG A 58 -14.91 3.11 7.49
CA ARG A 58 -15.27 1.87 8.17
C ARG A 58 -16.78 1.70 8.33
N ALA A 59 -17.51 2.79 8.59
CA ALA A 59 -18.97 2.77 8.72
C ALA A 59 -19.67 2.46 7.38
N GLN A 60 -19.07 2.85 6.26
CA GLN A 60 -19.59 2.58 4.92
C GLN A 60 -19.44 1.11 4.49
N GLY A 61 -18.64 0.30 5.20
CA GLY A 61 -18.48 -1.14 4.94
C GLY A 61 -18.07 -1.43 3.50
N ASP A 62 -18.83 -2.31 2.83
CA ASP A 62 -18.54 -2.76 1.47
C ASP A 62 -18.80 -1.70 0.39
N ALA A 63 -19.40 -0.54 0.73
CA ALA A 63 -19.57 0.55 -0.22
C ALA A 63 -18.23 1.21 -0.61
N VAL A 64 -17.22 1.10 0.25
CA VAL A 64 -15.85 1.55 -0.04
C VAL A 64 -14.97 0.33 -0.32
N PRO A 65 -14.24 0.30 -1.45
CA PRO A 65 -13.36 -0.81 -1.73
C PRO A 65 -12.26 -0.93 -0.68
N ALA A 66 -12.04 -2.15 -0.19
CA ALA A 66 -10.96 -2.43 0.75
C ALA A 66 -9.60 -1.93 0.21
N PRO A 67 -8.72 -1.42 1.09
CA PRO A 67 -7.40 -0.96 0.68
C PRO A 67 -6.57 -2.04 -0.02
N SER A 68 -5.82 -1.65 -1.05
CA SER A 68 -4.92 -2.58 -1.74
C SER A 68 -3.70 -2.92 -0.89
N VAL A 69 -3.25 -4.17 -0.94
CA VAL A 69 -2.00 -4.61 -0.32
C VAL A 69 -1.13 -5.24 -1.40
N LEU A 70 0.04 -4.67 -1.65
CA LEU A 70 0.93 -5.07 -2.73
C LEU A 70 2.24 -5.64 -2.18
N PHE A 71 2.85 -6.56 -2.92
CA PHE A 71 4.21 -7.01 -2.69
C PHE A 71 5.14 -6.39 -3.73
N ASP A 72 6.37 -6.12 -3.33
CA ASP A 72 7.43 -5.88 -4.28
C ASP A 72 7.88 -7.20 -4.95
N GLU A 73 8.63 -7.08 -6.05
CA GLU A 73 9.09 -8.21 -6.87
C GLU A 73 9.97 -9.17 -6.05
N SER A 74 10.74 -8.64 -5.08
CA SER A 74 11.57 -9.48 -4.22
C SER A 74 10.78 -10.24 -3.14
N GLY A 75 9.54 -9.84 -2.86
CA GLY A 75 8.71 -10.40 -1.78
C GLY A 75 9.20 -10.08 -0.36
N ASN A 76 10.13 -9.11 -0.23
CA ASN A 76 10.64 -8.65 1.04
C ASN A 76 9.80 -7.51 1.62
N PHE A 77 9.10 -6.76 0.79
CA PHE A 77 8.31 -5.60 1.19
C PHE A 77 6.82 -5.82 0.92
N VAL A 78 6.02 -5.33 1.86
CA VAL A 78 4.58 -5.19 1.72
C VAL A 78 4.22 -3.72 1.81
N ILE A 79 3.48 -3.26 0.82
CA ILE A 79 3.12 -1.86 0.63
C ILE A 79 1.61 -1.75 0.69
N TYR A 80 1.10 -0.91 1.60
CA TYR A 80 -0.33 -0.73 1.77
C TYR A 80 -0.68 0.66 2.31
N PRO A 81 -1.88 1.18 1.99
CA PRO A 81 -2.38 2.40 2.61
C PRO A 81 -2.78 2.20 4.07
N ALA A 82 -2.53 3.20 4.89
CA ALA A 82 -2.84 3.31 6.31
C ALA A 82 -3.31 4.73 6.62
N LEU A 83 -3.79 4.98 7.85
CA LEU A 83 -4.23 6.31 8.28
C LEU A 83 -3.12 7.38 8.11
N ILE A 84 -1.87 7.01 8.40
CA ILE A 84 -0.71 7.91 8.27
C ILE A 84 -0.27 8.20 6.82
N GLY A 85 -0.72 7.41 5.84
CA GLY A 85 -0.26 7.50 4.46
C GLY A 85 -0.09 6.12 3.84
N ILE A 86 1.04 5.86 3.19
CA ILE A 86 1.35 4.55 2.61
C ILE A 86 2.53 3.95 3.36
N LYS A 87 2.31 2.81 4.02
CA LYS A 87 3.35 2.09 4.75
C LYS A 87 4.08 1.14 3.82
N VAL A 88 5.42 1.19 3.86
CA VAL A 88 6.32 0.22 3.25
C VAL A 88 6.95 -0.60 4.38
N VAL A 89 6.50 -1.83 4.53
CA VAL A 89 6.91 -2.72 5.62
C VAL A 89 7.85 -3.79 5.10
N ASN A 90 9.01 -3.93 5.74
CA ASN A 90 9.93 -5.03 5.46
C ASN A 90 9.50 -6.28 6.24
N LEU A 91 9.20 -7.36 5.53
CA LEU A 91 8.74 -8.64 6.08
C LEU A 91 9.85 -9.46 6.75
N VAL A 92 11.12 -9.17 6.43
CA VAL A 92 12.29 -9.83 7.03
C VAL A 92 12.57 -9.21 8.40
N SER A 93 12.77 -7.90 8.47
CA SER A 93 13.04 -7.18 9.73
C SER A 93 11.78 -6.88 10.55
N ASN A 94 10.60 -7.01 9.96
CA ASN A 94 9.32 -6.64 10.56
C ASN A 94 9.22 -5.16 10.99
N ALA A 95 9.90 -4.28 10.25
CA ALA A 95 9.94 -2.85 10.52
C ALA A 95 9.34 -2.04 9.36
N VAL A 96 8.70 -0.92 9.69
CA VAL A 96 8.28 0.08 8.71
C VAL A 96 9.54 0.75 8.16
N SER A 97 9.87 0.46 6.90
CA SER A 97 11.08 1.00 6.27
C SER A 97 10.85 2.42 5.75
N ARG A 98 9.61 2.75 5.38
CA ARG A 98 9.24 4.08 4.91
C ARG A 98 7.74 4.31 5.06
N VAL A 99 7.37 5.57 5.27
CA VAL A 99 6.00 6.05 5.10
C VAL A 99 6.00 7.07 3.97
N LEU A 100 5.18 6.85 2.94
CA LEU A 100 4.98 7.78 1.83
C LEU A 100 3.68 8.54 2.02
N GLY A 101 3.59 9.75 1.47
CA GLY A 101 2.39 10.57 1.54
C GLY A 101 2.04 11.04 2.96
N LYS A 102 2.99 10.99 3.91
CA LYS A 102 2.77 11.47 5.28
C LYS A 102 2.38 12.96 5.30
N VAL A 103 3.04 13.75 4.45
CA VAL A 103 2.86 15.21 4.30
C VAL A 103 1.63 15.62 3.48
N GLU A 104 0.93 14.65 2.88
CA GLU A 104 -0.23 14.91 2.01
C GLU A 104 -1.49 15.00 2.87
N ASN A 105 -1.99 16.21 3.11
CA ASN A 105 -2.98 16.45 4.15
C ASN A 105 -4.44 16.26 3.70
N SER A 106 -4.71 16.28 2.40
CA SER A 106 -6.05 16.18 1.83
C SER A 106 -6.43 14.78 1.38
N GLU A 107 -5.45 13.94 1.03
CA GLU A 107 -5.71 12.68 0.34
C GLU A 107 -5.74 11.47 1.29
N ARG A 108 -6.82 10.69 1.20
CA ARG A 108 -6.86 9.33 1.77
C ARG A 108 -6.56 8.29 0.69
N PHE A 109 -5.37 7.71 0.71
CA PHE A 109 -4.97 6.65 -0.24
C PHE A 109 -5.75 5.35 0.01
N LEU A 110 -6.44 4.79 -0.98
CA LEU A 110 -7.14 3.51 -0.84
C LEU A 110 -6.59 2.42 -1.75
N ARG A 111 -6.27 2.79 -2.98
CA ARG A 111 -5.74 1.86 -3.97
C ARG A 111 -4.40 2.32 -4.47
N LEU A 112 -3.49 1.37 -4.56
CA LEU A 112 -2.13 1.53 -5.03
C LEU A 112 -1.96 0.65 -6.26
N ALA A 113 -1.12 1.11 -7.17
CA ALA A 113 -0.52 0.31 -8.21
C ALA A 113 1.00 0.49 -8.09
N LEU A 114 1.76 -0.58 -8.34
CA LEU A 114 3.21 -0.56 -8.26
C LEU A 114 3.79 -0.93 -9.61
N TYR A 115 4.48 0.01 -10.23
CA TYR A 115 5.30 -0.26 -11.42
C TYR A 115 6.66 -0.80 -10.99
N GLN A 116 7.04 -1.97 -11.53
CA GLN A 116 8.26 -2.69 -11.13
C GLN A 116 9.20 -2.99 -12.32
N GLY A 117 8.86 -2.50 -13.51
CA GLY A 117 9.71 -2.65 -14.69
C GLY A 117 10.88 -1.67 -14.71
N VAL A 118 11.89 -1.95 -15.52
CA VAL A 118 12.91 -0.96 -15.86
C VAL A 118 12.37 -0.08 -16.97
N PRO A 119 12.23 1.26 -16.78
CA PRO A 119 11.84 2.14 -17.86
C PRO A 119 12.94 2.11 -18.92
N LYS A 120 12.61 1.63 -20.13
CA LYS A 120 13.50 1.77 -21.29
C LYS A 120 13.57 3.26 -21.59
N LYS A 121 14.77 3.85 -21.65
CA LYS A 121 14.95 5.22 -22.14
C LYS A 121 14.31 5.28 -23.53
N ALA A 122 13.19 5.97 -23.66
CA ALA A 122 12.77 6.45 -24.97
C ALA A 122 13.84 7.45 -25.39
N GLY A 123 14.69 7.08 -26.34
CA GLY A 123 15.51 8.07 -27.01
C GLY A 123 14.56 9.11 -27.57
N LEU A 124 14.70 10.37 -27.16
CA LEU A 124 14.05 11.47 -27.87
C LEU A 124 14.67 11.51 -29.28
N GLY A 125 14.13 10.69 -30.17
CA GLY A 125 14.38 10.68 -31.60
C GLY A 125 13.04 10.95 -32.27
N ALA A 126 12.88 12.17 -32.76
CA ALA A 126 11.77 12.51 -33.62
C ALA A 126 11.81 11.66 -34.91
N SER A 127 10.64 11.17 -35.31
CA SER A 127 10.15 10.79 -36.65
C SER A 127 9.48 9.41 -36.64
N GLY A 128 8.23 9.40 -37.08
CA GLY A 128 7.28 8.32 -36.87
C GLY A 128 7.32 7.19 -37.90
N SER A 129 6.59 6.13 -37.58
CA SER A 129 5.61 5.42 -38.42
C SER A 129 5.10 4.19 -37.64
N ASP A 130 3.78 4.01 -37.68
CA ASP A 130 2.94 2.89 -37.24
C ASP A 130 3.39 1.99 -36.07
N ALA A 131 2.72 2.19 -34.92
CA ALA A 131 2.70 1.21 -33.84
C ALA A 131 1.71 0.08 -34.17
N GLY A 132 2.21 -0.99 -34.80
CA GLY A 132 1.55 -2.29 -34.76
C GLY A 132 1.45 -2.80 -33.31
N ALA A 133 0.25 -3.22 -32.90
CA ALA A 133 0.00 -3.74 -31.56
C ALA A 133 0.89 -4.96 -31.25
N PRO A 134 1.43 -5.09 -30.01
CA PRO A 134 2.23 -6.26 -29.66
C PRO A 134 1.33 -7.48 -29.51
N THR A 135 1.36 -8.38 -30.50
CA THR A 135 0.74 -9.70 -30.39
C THR A 135 1.57 -10.57 -29.45
N CYS A 136 0.94 -11.07 -28.38
CA CYS A 136 1.54 -12.01 -27.46
C CYS A 136 1.77 -13.36 -28.18
N ALA A 137 3.03 -13.81 -28.26
CA ALA A 137 3.34 -15.13 -28.84
C ALA A 137 2.84 -16.24 -27.89
N PRO A 138 2.20 -17.30 -28.40
CA PRO A 138 1.67 -18.37 -27.56
C PRO A 138 2.85 -19.19 -26.99
N GLY A 139 3.21 -18.95 -25.73
CA GLY A 139 4.16 -19.80 -25.00
C GLY A 139 5.02 -19.13 -23.93
N SER A 140 5.16 -17.80 -23.90
CA SER A 140 5.94 -17.16 -22.83
C SER A 140 5.04 -16.82 -21.63
N ARG A 141 5.23 -17.55 -20.52
CA ARG A 141 4.60 -17.26 -19.22
C ARG A 141 5.21 -16.02 -18.54
N ARG A 142 5.14 -14.86 -19.19
CA ARG A 142 5.35 -13.57 -18.54
C ARG A 142 4.41 -12.56 -19.20
N CYS A 143 3.30 -12.33 -18.51
CA CYS A 143 2.66 -11.03 -18.48
C CYS A 143 2.96 -10.46 -17.08
#